data_AF-A0A6B3QZK2-F1
#
_entry.id   AF-A0A6B3QZK2-F1
#
_cell.length_a   1.000
_cell.length_b   1.000
_cell.length_c   1.000
_cell.angle_alpha   90.00
_cell.angle_beta   90.00
_cell.angle_gamma   90.00
#
_symmetry.space_group_name_H-M   'P 1'
#
loop_
_entity.id
_entity.type
_entity.pdbx_description
1 polymer ?
#
loop_
_entity_poly.entity_id
_entity_poly.type
_entity_poly.pdbx_seq_one_letter_code
_entity_poly.pdbx_strand_id
1 'polypeptide(L)' 'MIDTKKQALFTALIIIGAILIIYDLTGDNENVYLKIGGLLLLMIGLYNSTKQWAKDNPKDDQDSSEDEK' A
#
# COMPACT_ATOMS: atom_id res chain seq x y z
N MET A 1 12.47 9.05 11.08
CA MET A 1 12.75 9.74 9.80
C MET A 1 11.93 9.06 8.72
N ILE A 2 11.19 9.83 7.91
CA ILE A 2 10.36 9.28 6.85
C ILE A 2 11.26 8.57 5.82
N ASP A 3 10.94 7.32 5.48
CA ASP A 3 11.80 6.50 4.63
C ASP A 3 11.29 6.62 3.18
N THR A 4 11.59 7.77 2.55
CA THR A 4 11.03 8.27 1.28
C THR A 4 11.20 7.28 0.12
N LYS A 5 12.30 6.52 0.10
CA LYS A 5 12.57 5.54 -0.96
C LYS A 5 11.55 4.40 -0.96
N LYS A 6 11.15 3.93 0.22
CA LYS A 6 10.15 2.87 0.37
C LYS A 6 8.75 3.39 0.02
N GLN A 7 8.43 4.63 0.41
CA GLN A 7 7.16 5.25 0.01
C GLN A 7 7.03 5.36 -1.50
N ALA A 8 8.10 5.80 -2.19
CA ALA A 8 8.13 5.87 -3.65
C ALA A 8 7.94 4.49 -4.30
N LEU A 9 8.57 3.44 -3.77
CA LEU A 9 8.41 2.07 -4.25
C LEU A 9 6.96 1.59 -4.11
N PHE A 10 6.35 1.75 -2.93
CA PHE A 10 4.96 1.32 -2.71
C PHE A 10 3.97 2.13 -3.55
N THR A 11 4.22 3.42 -3.75
CA THR A 11 3.43 4.27 -4.64
C THR A 11 3.54 3.79 -6.09
N ALA A 12 4.73 3.42 -6.55
CA ALA A 12 4.91 2.84 -7.87
C ALA A 12 4.14 1.53 -8.05
N LEU A 13 4.14 0.64 -7.04
CA LEU A 13 3.33 -0.60 -7.09
C LEU A 13 1.84 -0.31 -7.22
N ILE A 14 1.32 0.69 -6.51
CA ILE A 14 -0.08 1.12 -6.61
C ILE A 14 -0.40 1.62 -8.02
N ILE A 15 0.47 2.48 -8.58
CA ILE A 15 0.28 3.02 -9.93
C ILE A 15 0.31 1.90 -10.97
N ILE A 16 1.27 0.97 -10.89
CA ILE A 16 1.37 -0.16 -11.82
C ILE A 16 0.14 -1.06 -11.71
N GLY A 17 -0.28 -1.40 -10.48
CA GLY A 17 -1.49 -2.21 -10.26
C GLY A 17 -2.75 -1.55 -10.82
N ALA A 18 -2.90 -0.23 -10.62
CA ALA A 18 -4.02 0.54 -11.17
C ALA A 18 -4.01 0.56 -12.71
N ILE A 19 -2.83 0.77 -13.33
CA ILE A 19 -2.68 0.73 -14.79
C ILE A 19 -3.08 -0.64 -15.35
N LEU A 20 -2.66 -1.74 -14.72
CA LEU A 20 -3.00 -3.09 -15.16
C LEU A 20 -4.52 -3.33 -15.12
N ILE A 21 -5.20 -2.88 -14.07
CA ILE A 21 -6.66 -3.00 -13.93
C ILE A 21 -7.37 -2.16 -14.99
N ILE A 22 -6.96 -0.89 -15.17
CA ILE A 22 -7.57 0.02 -16.16
C ILE A 22 -7.34 -0.49 -17.58
N TYR A 23 -6.14 -1.00 -17.87
CA TYR A 23 -5.79 -1.59 -19.16
C TYR A 23 -6.72 -2.76 -19.49
N ASP A 24 -6.93 -3.66 -18.53
CA ASP A 24 -7.82 -4.81 -18.72
C ASP A 24 -9.31 -4.42 -18.81
N LEU A 25 -9.74 -3.38 -18.08
CA LEU A 25 -11.11 -2.83 -18.17
C LEU A 25 -11.42 -2.17 -19.53
N THR A 26 -10.41 -1.67 -20.23
CA THR A 26 -10.59 -0.90 -21.47
C THR A 26 -10.36 -1.75 -22.72
N GLY A 27 -9.78 -2.95 -22.57
CA GLY A 27 -9.53 -3.87 -23.68
C GLY A 27 -10.73 -4.76 -24.00
N ASP A 28 -10.93 -5.07 -25.28
CA ASP A 28 -11.97 -6.01 -25.74
C ASP A 28 -11.72 -7.46 -25.29
N ASN A 29 -10.51 -7.78 -24.81
CA ASN A 29 -10.12 -9.09 -24.32
C ASN A 29 -9.93 -9.04 -22.80
N GLU A 30 -11.01 -9.21 -22.06
CA GLU A 30 -10.94 -9.31 -20.61
C GLU A 30 -10.12 -10.53 -20.18
N ASN A 31 -9.01 -10.31 -19.46
CA ASN A 31 -8.22 -11.37 -18.90
C ASN A 31 -8.35 -11.35 -17.38
N VAL A 32 -9.12 -12.31 -16.86
CA VAL A 32 -9.39 -12.45 -15.41
C VAL A 32 -8.10 -12.51 -14.59
N TYR A 33 -7.04 -13.12 -15.13
CA TYR A 33 -5.75 -13.19 -14.44
C TYR A 33 -5.05 -11.83 -14.37
N LEU A 34 -5.22 -10.97 -15.38
CA LEU A 34 -4.75 -9.57 -15.33
C LEU A 34 -5.53 -8.75 -14.30
N LYS A 35 -6.86 -8.87 -14.25
CA LYS A 35 -7.68 -8.20 -13.21
C LYS A 35 -7.23 -8.60 -11.81
N ILE A 36 -7.11 -9.91 -11.55
CA ILE A 36 -6.74 -10.42 -10.23
C ILE A 36 -5.28 -10.09 -9.88
N GLY A 37 -4.37 -10.16 -10.85
CA GLY A 37 -2.96 -9.83 -10.67
C GLY A 37 -2.76 -8.34 -10.40
N GLY A 38 -3.42 -7.47 -11.16
CA GLY A 38 -3.43 -6.03 -10.93
C GLY A 38 -4.02 -5.66 -9.57
N LEU A 39 -5.12 -6.31 -9.16
CA LEU A 39 -5.73 -6.11 -7.85
C LEU A 39 -4.80 -6.53 -6.70
N LEU A 40 -4.18 -7.72 -6.79
CA LEU A 40 -3.23 -8.18 -5.79
C LEU A 40 -2.02 -7.24 -5.68
N LEU A 41 -1.47 -6.80 -6.82
CA LEU A 41 -0.35 -5.87 -6.86
C LEU A 41 -0.72 -4.53 -6.20
N LEU A 42 -1.90 -4.01 -6.52
CA LEU A 42 -2.44 -2.79 -5.93
C LEU A 42 -2.60 -2.93 -4.41
N MET A 43 -3.19 -4.03 -3.94
CA MET A 43 -3.37 -4.32 -2.52
C MET A 43 -2.04 -4.45 -1.77
N ILE A 44 -1.02 -5.10 -2.37
CA ILE A 44 0.32 -5.19 -1.79
C ILE A 44 0.94 -3.79 -1.64
N GLY A 45 0.82 -2.94 -2.67
CA GLY A 45 1.30 -1.56 -2.61
C GLY A 45 0.58 -0.75 -1.53
N LEU A 46 -0.75 -0.85 -1.48
CA LEU A 46 -1.58 -0.16 -0.50
C LEU A 46 -1.24 -0.58 0.94
N TYR A 47 -1.22 -1.89 1.21
CA TYR A 47 -0.92 -2.44 2.53
C TYR A 47 0.44 -1.98 3.03
N ASN A 48 1.48 -2.07 2.20
CA ASN A 48 2.83 -1.67 2.60
C ASN A 48 2.95 -0.15 2.79
N SER A 49 2.27 0.65 1.95
CA SER A 49 2.21 2.10 2.11
C SER A 49 1.55 2.49 3.44
N THR A 50 0.39 1.92 3.76
CA THR A 50 -0.31 2.17 5.03
C THR A 50 0.48 1.67 6.24
N LYS A 51 1.07 0.47 6.16
CA LYS A 51 1.93 -0.07 7.23
C LYS A 51 3.15 0.82 7.46
N GLN A 52 3.76 1.32 6.39
CA GLN A 52 4.87 2.26 6.50
C GLN A 52 4.43 3.57 7.16
N TRP A 53 3.29 4.13 6.75
CA TRP A 53 2.75 5.34 7.37
C TRP A 53 2.48 5.15 8.87
N ALA A 54 1.88 4.03 9.27
CA ALA A 54 1.62 3.72 10.68
C ALA A 54 2.92 3.59 11.50
N LYS A 55 3.99 3.06 10.91
CA LYS A 55 5.31 2.95 11.54
C LYS A 55 6.04 4.30 11.61
N ASP A 56 5.91 5.12 10.58
CA ASP A 56 6.56 6.43 10.51
C ASP A 56 5.80 7.49 11.34
N ASN A 57 4.53 7.23 11.69
CA ASN A 57 3.67 8.06 12.54
C ASN A 57 3.03 7.20 13.65
N PRO A 58 3.83 6.75 14.64
CA PRO A 58 3.28 6.06 15.81
C PRO A 58 2.26 6.96 16.51
N LYS A 59 1.17 6.36 17.01
CA LYS A 59 0.29 7.09 17.92
C LYS A 59 1.08 7.32 19.21
N ASP A 60 1.05 8.55 19.73
CA ASP A 60 1.51 8.83 21.09
C ASP A 60 0.56 8.11 22.05
N ASP A 61 0.87 6.86 22.38
CA ASP A 61 0.33 6.22 23.58
C ASP A 61 1.20 6.69 24.77
N GLN A 62 1.11 7.98 25.12
CA GLN A 62 1.59 8.52 26.40
C GLN A 62 0.56 8.29 27.50
N ASP A 63 0.13 7.05 27.73
CA ASP A 63 -0.77 6.75 28.86
C ASP A 63 -0.60 5.33 29.44
N SER A 64 0.65 4.90 29.63
CA SER A 64 0.93 3.67 30.36
C SER A 64 2.30 3.71 31.03
N SER A 65 2.49 4.61 31.99
CA SER A 65 3.56 4.56 33.00
C SER A 65 3.21 5.45 34.22
N GLU A 66 2.06 5.22 34.85
CA GLU A 66 1.80 5.59 36.25
C GLU A 66 1.33 4.35 37.01
N ASP A 67 2.17 3.31 37.02
CA ASP A 67 2.08 2.18 37.93
C ASP A 67 3.51 1.67 38.15
N GLU A 68 4.31 2.39 38.93
CA GLU A 68 5.35 1.82 39.80
C GLU A 68 5.98 2.90 40.72
N LYS A 69 5.68 2.74 42.02
CA LYS A 69 6.26 3.33 43.25
C LYS A 69 5.81 4.69 43.77
#